data_AF-A0A4R4Z5Z6-F1
#
_entry.id   AF-A0A4R4Z5Z6-F1
#
_cell.length_a   1.000
_cell.length_b   1.000
_cell.length_c   1.000
_cell.angle_alpha   90.00
_cell.angle_beta   90.00
_cell.angle_gamma   90.00
#
_symmetry.space_group_name_H-M   'P 1'
#
loop_
_entity.id
_entity.type
_entity.pdbx_description
1 polymer ?
#
loop_
_entity_poly.entity_id
_entity_poly.type
_entity_poly.pdbx_seq_one_letter_code
_entity_poly.pdbx_strand_id
1 'polypeptide(L)'
;MRLLRLLTGITAGGLLAAVALVAPASATISGGSASNTATTVTYQYSFTGSPSFQRVYIDTDRNTGTGYAQGTVGADYLLENGNLYSSTGSAWGWTLIKAVTFSASGGVASWTVNRADLGETASPNDADLVFQVETPLETSAKYTHVYSGGGGSGGTVNYTASTDNFANPERGFYHHTGDCDKTDFSQSTLESYRTSQGISLVMCVFYLAEYKNGPLAQAALDQLQQQINTVRAAGLKMVLRFAYTTSTTGDDATKARVLGHLDQLAPYLNSGKDVISVVQAGLVGAWGEWYYTQNFGNAGTVSTTDWANRKEVTDKLLSVVPASRMVQLRTPKFKRTMYTTTPVSSGNAYNGSATSRLGHHNDCFLASPDDYGTYENTSVEYPYLQSETQYVAMGGETCGVNAPRSTCPTATAEMAQFHWSYLNTDYEPNVLSSWNSGGCLADVTKKLGYRLRLETGTFPTSAVRGGSLPVSLSVRNDGYATPYNSRGLELVLRNTSTGTNYKLAMSSDPRRWTAGTATTVSQTLTVPASLPVGSYQLLLNLPDPLLSTRPEYSIRLANQSTWESSTGMNSLLHTLTIS
;
A
#
# COMPACT_ATOMS: atom_id res chain seq x y z
N MET A 1 77.56 -13.76 2.51
CA MET A 1 78.03 -13.89 1.11
C MET A 1 77.57 -12.64 0.36
N ARG A 2 78.46 -11.91 -0.34
CA ARG A 2 78.11 -10.71 -1.16
C ARG A 2 77.33 -11.17 -2.42
N LEU A 3 76.43 -10.43 -3.09
CA LEU A 3 76.55 -9.25 -4.00
C LEU A 3 75.09 -8.87 -4.45
N LEU A 4 74.70 -7.69 -5.00
CA LEU A 4 75.25 -6.33 -5.16
C LEU A 4 74.14 -5.31 -5.57
N ARG A 5 74.27 -4.03 -5.16
CA ARG A 5 73.75 -2.72 -5.67
C ARG A 5 72.61 -2.61 -6.71
N LEU A 6 71.83 -1.52 -6.56
CA LEU A 6 71.79 -0.41 -7.55
C LEU A 6 71.57 0.97 -6.88
N LEU A 7 71.89 2.08 -7.58
CA LEU A 7 71.83 3.48 -7.10
C LEU A 7 70.58 4.21 -7.59
N THR A 8 70.14 5.24 -6.84
CA THR A 8 69.74 6.64 -7.24
C THR A 8 69.05 7.29 -6.03
N GLY A 9 69.10 8.59 -5.73
CA GLY A 9 69.65 9.76 -6.44
C GLY A 9 68.70 10.95 -6.24
N ILE A 10 69.02 11.90 -5.34
CA ILE A 10 68.18 13.07 -5.02
C ILE A 10 68.69 14.32 -5.76
N THR A 11 67.79 15.06 -6.42
CA THR A 11 67.97 16.49 -6.72
C THR A 11 66.62 17.19 -6.80
N ALA A 12 66.56 18.43 -6.30
CA ALA A 12 65.35 19.26 -6.28
C ALA A 12 65.31 20.28 -7.43
N GLY A 13 64.10 20.61 -7.85
CA GLY A 13 63.70 21.77 -8.65
C GLY A 13 62.19 21.94 -8.43
N GLY A 14 61.57 23.11 -8.47
CA GLY A 14 61.98 24.40 -9.00
C GLY A 14 60.67 25.08 -9.41
N LEU A 15 60.17 26.01 -8.60
CA LEU A 15 58.77 26.45 -8.66
C LEU A 15 58.51 27.34 -9.89
N LEU A 16 57.63 26.89 -10.79
CA LEU A 16 57.12 27.68 -11.92
C LEU A 16 55.61 27.88 -11.74
N ALA A 17 55.23 29.08 -11.29
CA ALA A 17 53.83 29.46 -11.14
C ALA A 17 53.25 29.85 -12.52
N ALA A 18 52.66 28.88 -13.22
CA ALA A 18 51.87 29.15 -14.41
C ALA A 18 50.54 29.79 -14.00
N VAL A 19 50.37 31.09 -14.26
CA VAL A 19 49.06 31.76 -14.16
C VAL A 19 48.21 31.29 -15.34
N ALA A 20 47.43 30.24 -15.11
CA ALA A 20 46.41 29.82 -16.05
C ALA A 20 45.30 30.88 -16.10
N LEU A 21 45.20 31.60 -17.21
CA LEU A 21 44.00 32.35 -17.57
C LEU A 21 42.87 31.36 -17.81
N VAL A 22 42.10 31.06 -16.77
CA VAL A 22 40.88 30.27 -16.88
C VAL A 22 39.88 31.11 -17.68
N ALA A 23 39.62 30.71 -18.93
CA ALA A 23 38.51 31.27 -19.69
C ALA A 23 37.22 31.06 -18.86
N PRO A 24 36.33 32.07 -18.74
CA PRO A 24 35.10 31.89 -18.00
C PRO A 24 34.34 30.71 -18.61
N ALA A 25 33.95 29.75 -17.76
CA ALA A 25 33.16 28.62 -18.20
C ALA A 25 31.90 29.14 -18.92
N SER A 26 31.69 28.70 -20.15
CA SER A 26 30.47 29.01 -20.89
C SER A 26 29.27 28.64 -20.01
N ALA A 27 28.27 29.53 -19.93
CA ALA A 27 26.98 29.13 -19.38
C ALA A 27 26.46 27.95 -20.21
N THR A 28 25.95 26.96 -19.50
CA THR A 28 25.36 25.73 -20.04
C THR A 28 24.01 25.52 -19.37
N ILE A 29 22.93 25.40 -20.16
CA ILE A 29 21.58 25.12 -19.68
C ILE A 29 21.21 23.67 -19.91
N SER A 30 20.51 23.08 -18.95
CA SER A 30 20.12 21.67 -19.01
C SER A 30 18.86 21.40 -18.19
N GLY A 31 18.20 20.28 -18.45
CA GLY A 31 17.03 19.84 -17.66
C GLY A 31 15.80 20.75 -17.78
N GLY A 32 15.67 21.48 -18.89
CA GLY A 32 14.49 22.29 -19.19
C GLY A 32 13.20 21.47 -19.11
N SER A 33 12.29 21.86 -18.24
CA SER A 33 11.05 21.14 -17.97
C SER A 33 9.93 22.06 -17.51
N ALA A 34 8.69 21.59 -17.67
CA ALA A 34 7.53 22.21 -17.06
C ALA A 34 6.67 21.15 -16.35
N SER A 35 6.05 21.57 -15.25
CA SER A 35 5.08 20.78 -14.49
C SER A 35 3.93 21.70 -14.11
N ASN A 36 2.72 21.17 -13.95
CA ASN A 36 1.56 22.03 -13.76
C ASN A 36 0.54 21.44 -12.78
N THR A 37 -0.24 22.34 -12.19
CA THR A 37 -1.46 22.05 -11.44
C THR A 37 -2.68 22.48 -12.28
N ALA A 38 -3.88 22.38 -11.70
CA ALA A 38 -5.09 22.90 -12.31
C ALA A 38 -5.02 24.41 -12.60
N THR A 39 -4.35 25.19 -11.75
CA THR A 39 -4.37 26.66 -11.79
C THR A 39 -3.01 27.30 -12.06
N THR A 40 -1.91 26.59 -11.79
CA THR A 40 -0.54 27.09 -11.95
C THR A 40 0.30 26.20 -12.85
N VAL A 41 1.32 26.79 -13.47
CA VAL A 41 2.40 26.07 -14.17
C VAL A 41 3.73 26.53 -13.60
N THR A 42 4.64 25.58 -13.43
CA THR A 42 6.01 25.79 -12.99
C THR A 42 6.95 25.42 -14.12
N TYR A 43 7.75 26.39 -14.56
CA TYR A 43 8.80 26.23 -15.57
C TYR A 43 10.15 26.24 -14.86
N GLN A 44 11.08 25.36 -15.27
CA GLN A 44 12.42 25.33 -14.66
C GLN A 44 13.51 24.81 -15.61
N TYR A 45 14.74 25.24 -15.37
CA TYR A 45 15.95 24.64 -15.95
C TYR A 45 17.18 24.94 -15.08
N SER A 46 18.20 24.09 -15.20
CA SER A 46 19.50 24.30 -14.57
C SER A 46 20.41 25.14 -15.47
N PHE A 47 21.20 26.05 -14.89
CA PHE A 47 22.17 26.90 -15.59
C PHE A 47 23.48 27.03 -14.81
N THR A 48 24.56 27.37 -15.51
CA THR A 48 25.87 27.68 -14.92
C THR A 48 26.27 29.14 -15.16
N GLY A 49 27.25 29.63 -14.41
CA GLY A 49 27.72 31.02 -14.52
C GLY A 49 26.81 32.05 -13.85
N SER A 50 26.79 33.28 -14.38
CA SER A 50 25.99 34.39 -13.87
C SER A 50 25.35 35.18 -15.03
N PRO A 51 24.41 34.56 -15.76
CA PRO A 51 23.78 35.19 -16.91
C PRO A 51 22.94 36.40 -16.49
N SER A 52 22.88 37.41 -17.37
CA SER A 52 22.19 38.68 -17.11
C SER A 52 20.67 38.54 -17.14
N PHE A 53 20.17 37.58 -17.92
CA PHE A 53 18.76 37.24 -18.00
C PHE A 53 18.56 35.71 -18.03
N GLN A 54 17.52 35.26 -17.35
CA GLN A 54 16.97 33.91 -17.44
C GLN A 54 15.60 34.01 -18.12
N ARG A 55 15.33 33.18 -19.14
CA ARG A 55 14.15 33.29 -19.99
C ARG A 55 13.43 31.97 -20.26
N VAL A 56 12.12 32.06 -20.43
CA VAL A 56 11.27 31.03 -21.05
C VAL A 56 10.39 31.69 -22.10
N TYR A 57 10.50 31.23 -23.34
CA TYR A 57 9.59 31.57 -24.44
C TYR A 57 8.49 30.51 -24.50
N ILE A 58 7.23 30.96 -24.54
CA ILE A 58 6.05 30.10 -24.45
C ILE A 58 5.15 30.40 -25.65
N ASP A 59 4.97 29.40 -26.50
CA ASP A 59 4.09 29.38 -27.67
C ASP A 59 2.86 28.52 -27.35
N THR A 60 1.69 29.17 -27.24
CA THR A 60 0.45 28.58 -26.71
C THR A 60 -0.56 28.19 -27.79
N ASP A 61 -0.42 28.72 -29.01
CA ASP A 61 -1.22 28.31 -30.18
C ASP A 61 -0.47 27.33 -31.10
N ARG A 62 0.83 27.12 -30.85
CA ARG A 62 1.78 26.25 -31.58
C ARG A 62 1.98 26.65 -33.03
N ASN A 63 1.78 27.93 -33.33
CA ASN A 63 1.91 28.48 -34.66
C ASN A 63 3.14 29.39 -34.75
N THR A 64 4.18 28.89 -35.41
CA THR A 64 5.43 29.62 -35.64
C THR A 64 5.26 30.92 -36.47
N GLY A 65 4.07 31.20 -37.00
CA GLY A 65 3.72 32.45 -37.69
C GLY A 65 3.10 33.54 -36.79
N THR A 66 2.76 33.22 -35.54
CA THR A 66 2.28 34.14 -34.50
C THR A 66 3.36 34.35 -33.44
N GLY A 67 3.13 35.28 -32.49
CA GLY A 67 4.11 35.59 -31.44
C GLY A 67 5.49 36.08 -31.93
N TYR A 68 6.47 36.06 -31.03
CA TYR A 68 7.88 36.37 -31.32
C TYR A 68 8.63 35.14 -31.84
N ALA A 69 9.31 35.27 -32.98
CA ALA A 69 10.02 34.14 -33.59
C ALA A 69 11.30 33.77 -32.81
N GLN A 70 11.27 32.64 -32.10
CA GLN A 70 12.43 32.11 -31.38
C GLN A 70 12.72 30.66 -31.78
N GLY A 71 13.70 30.46 -32.67
CA GLY A 71 14.07 29.13 -33.15
C GLY A 71 12.94 28.45 -33.93
N THR A 72 12.20 27.55 -33.27
CA THR A 72 11.07 26.80 -33.87
C THR A 72 9.74 27.03 -33.14
N VAL A 73 9.61 28.15 -32.41
CA VAL A 73 8.38 28.57 -31.73
C VAL A 73 8.01 30.01 -32.06
N GLY A 74 6.70 30.28 -32.12
CA GLY A 74 6.09 31.61 -32.23
C GLY A 74 5.63 32.08 -30.85
N ALA A 75 6.53 32.65 -30.06
CA ALA A 75 6.29 32.83 -28.63
C ALA A 75 5.25 33.94 -28.34
N ASP A 76 4.07 33.55 -27.88
CA ASP A 76 3.03 34.45 -27.38
C ASP A 76 3.45 35.17 -26.09
N TYR A 77 4.17 34.46 -25.22
CA TYR A 77 4.59 34.94 -23.91
C TYR A 77 6.08 34.76 -23.67
N LEU A 78 6.64 35.70 -22.91
CA LEU A 78 8.01 35.64 -22.38
C LEU A 78 7.97 35.73 -20.86
N LEU A 79 8.60 34.78 -20.20
CA LEU A 79 9.09 34.94 -18.84
C LEU A 79 10.53 35.43 -18.92
N GLU A 80 10.83 36.56 -18.26
CA GLU A 80 12.19 37.06 -18.11
C GLU A 80 12.40 37.49 -16.66
N ASN A 81 13.36 36.85 -15.98
CA ASN A 81 13.65 37.07 -14.56
C ASN A 81 12.35 37.06 -13.73
N GLY A 82 12.02 38.13 -12.99
CA GLY A 82 10.81 38.21 -12.17
C GLY A 82 9.50 38.54 -12.90
N ASN A 83 9.46 38.62 -14.24
CA ASN A 83 8.36 39.23 -14.99
C ASN A 83 7.79 38.32 -16.09
N LEU A 84 6.50 38.53 -16.39
CA LEU A 84 5.76 37.93 -17.51
C LEU A 84 5.33 39.02 -18.51
N TYR A 85 5.54 38.76 -19.80
CA TYR A 85 5.22 39.64 -20.92
C TYR A 85 4.41 38.90 -21.98
N SER A 86 3.61 39.63 -22.77
CA SER A 86 3.04 39.17 -24.04
C SER A 86 3.77 39.78 -25.24
N SER A 87 3.86 39.04 -26.33
CA SER A 87 4.47 39.48 -27.59
C SER A 87 3.62 40.55 -28.28
N THR A 88 4.27 41.49 -28.96
CA THR A 88 3.62 42.46 -29.87
C THR A 88 3.75 42.07 -31.36
N GLY A 89 4.28 40.89 -31.67
CA GLY A 89 4.48 40.37 -33.03
C GLY A 89 5.83 39.66 -33.22
N SER A 90 6.20 39.42 -34.49
CA SER A 90 7.37 38.59 -34.85
C SER A 90 8.73 39.25 -34.61
N ALA A 91 8.77 40.56 -34.41
CA ALA A 91 9.98 41.31 -34.02
C ALA A 91 10.11 41.40 -32.49
N TRP A 92 11.30 41.77 -31.99
CA TRP A 92 11.52 41.95 -30.54
C TRP A 92 10.68 43.10 -29.97
N GLY A 93 9.52 42.75 -29.39
CA GLY A 93 8.59 43.69 -28.78
C GLY A 93 7.69 42.97 -27.78
N TRP A 94 7.66 43.46 -26.55
CA TRP A 94 7.08 42.78 -25.40
C TRP A 94 6.30 43.78 -24.53
N THR A 95 5.05 43.46 -24.21
CA THR A 95 4.22 44.23 -23.28
C THR A 95 4.24 43.54 -21.91
N LEU A 96 4.63 44.26 -20.86
CA LEU A 96 4.63 43.72 -19.49
C LEU A 96 3.19 43.41 -19.05
N ILE A 97 2.93 42.17 -18.63
CA ILE A 97 1.67 41.77 -18.02
C ILE A 97 1.75 42.02 -16.51
N LYS A 98 2.72 41.40 -15.82
CA LYS A 98 2.94 41.54 -14.38
C LYS A 98 4.25 40.89 -13.91
N ALA A 99 4.59 41.11 -12.64
CA ALA A 99 5.58 40.30 -11.92
C ALA A 99 5.01 38.91 -11.56
N VAL A 100 5.89 37.92 -11.47
CA VAL A 100 5.59 36.51 -11.16
C VAL A 100 6.54 35.95 -10.09
N THR A 101 6.21 34.79 -9.52
CA THR A 101 7.11 34.11 -8.58
C THR A 101 8.30 33.55 -9.35
N PHE A 102 9.51 34.01 -9.02
CA PHE A 102 10.77 33.61 -9.66
C PHE A 102 11.86 33.29 -8.63
N SER A 103 12.67 32.27 -8.92
CA SER A 103 13.86 31.87 -8.15
C SER A 103 15.00 31.57 -9.12
N ALA A 104 16.20 32.10 -8.81
CA ALA A 104 17.46 31.75 -9.46
C ALA A 104 18.50 31.39 -8.40
N SER A 105 18.35 30.22 -7.76
CA SER A 105 19.20 29.77 -6.65
C SER A 105 19.76 28.37 -6.90
N GLY A 106 20.97 28.10 -6.40
CA GLY A 106 21.64 26.80 -6.60
C GLY A 106 21.94 26.43 -8.05
N GLY A 107 21.96 27.40 -8.99
CA GLY A 107 22.09 27.12 -10.42
C GLY A 107 20.81 26.62 -11.08
N VAL A 108 19.63 26.85 -10.48
CA VAL A 108 18.32 26.53 -11.07
C VAL A 108 17.49 27.79 -11.19
N ALA A 109 17.01 28.06 -12.40
CA ALA A 109 16.01 29.07 -12.69
C ALA A 109 14.62 28.41 -12.63
N SER A 110 13.68 29.01 -11.91
CA SER A 110 12.33 28.49 -11.71
C SER A 110 11.30 29.62 -11.64
N TRP A 111 10.19 29.45 -12.35
CA TRP A 111 9.04 30.36 -12.34
C TRP A 111 7.79 29.61 -11.94
N THR A 112 6.87 30.28 -11.23
CA THR A 112 5.49 29.82 -11.05
C THR A 112 4.51 30.90 -11.51
N VAL A 113 3.61 30.54 -12.42
CA VAL A 113 2.67 31.43 -13.12
C VAL A 113 1.27 30.85 -13.02
N ASN A 114 0.21 31.66 -12.98
CA ASN A 114 -1.14 31.12 -13.11
C ASN A 114 -1.42 30.83 -14.59
N ARG A 115 -2.04 29.69 -14.91
CA ARG A 115 -2.35 29.30 -16.30
C ARG A 115 -3.23 30.34 -17.01
N ALA A 116 -4.17 30.95 -16.28
CA ALA A 116 -5.02 32.03 -16.78
C ALA A 116 -4.25 33.30 -17.23
N ASP A 117 -3.03 33.54 -16.72
CA ASP A 117 -2.20 34.66 -17.16
C ASP A 117 -1.60 34.43 -18.57
N LEU A 118 -1.55 33.17 -19.01
CA LEU A 118 -1.05 32.70 -20.30
C LEU A 118 -2.19 32.39 -21.29
N GLY A 119 -3.42 32.83 -21.01
CA GLY A 119 -4.62 32.47 -21.79
C GLY A 119 -5.03 30.99 -21.69
N GLU A 120 -4.26 30.19 -20.96
CA GLU A 120 -4.32 28.73 -20.97
C GLU A 120 -5.47 28.22 -20.08
N THR A 121 -6.52 27.72 -20.71
CA THR A 121 -7.82 27.39 -20.07
C THR A 121 -8.36 25.99 -20.40
N ALA A 122 -7.71 25.23 -21.29
CA ALA A 122 -8.20 23.94 -21.76
C ALA A 122 -7.51 22.74 -21.04
N SER A 123 -8.03 21.53 -21.23
CA SER A 123 -7.43 20.31 -20.69
C SER A 123 -7.94 19.04 -21.41
N PRO A 124 -7.08 18.30 -22.12
CA PRO A 124 -5.69 18.64 -22.42
C PRO A 124 -5.59 19.86 -23.34
N ASN A 125 -4.52 20.63 -23.17
CA ASN A 125 -3.96 21.52 -24.18
C ASN A 125 -2.43 21.38 -24.13
N ASP A 126 -1.70 21.87 -25.13
CA ASP A 126 -0.25 21.87 -25.09
C ASP A 126 0.37 23.20 -25.55
N ALA A 127 1.60 23.45 -25.10
CA ALA A 127 2.41 24.60 -25.47
C ALA A 127 3.83 24.15 -25.82
N ASP A 128 4.44 24.82 -26.79
CA ASP A 128 5.84 24.62 -27.15
C ASP A 128 6.73 25.65 -26.43
N LEU A 129 7.74 25.15 -25.73
CA LEU A 129 8.61 25.95 -24.86
C LEU A 129 10.05 25.97 -25.37
N VAL A 130 10.71 27.11 -25.19
CA VAL A 130 12.17 27.26 -25.37
C VAL A 130 12.76 28.00 -24.16
N PHE A 131 13.78 27.41 -23.55
CA PHE A 131 14.50 27.97 -22.40
C PHE A 131 15.78 28.67 -22.88
N GLN A 132 16.17 29.79 -22.26
CA GLN A 132 17.34 30.56 -22.68
C GLN A 132 18.01 31.30 -21.52
N VAL A 133 19.34 31.43 -21.57
CA VAL A 133 20.11 32.41 -20.78
C VAL A 133 20.80 33.42 -21.68
N GLU A 134 20.99 34.63 -21.17
CA GLU A 134 21.67 35.73 -21.87
C GLU A 134 23.05 36.04 -21.26
N THR A 135 24.06 36.17 -22.12
CA THR A 135 25.48 36.45 -21.79
C THR A 135 26.16 35.41 -20.87
N PRO A 136 26.85 34.39 -21.44
CA PRO A 136 26.81 34.01 -22.86
C PRO A 136 25.44 33.48 -23.25
N LEU A 137 25.03 33.75 -24.50
CA LEU A 137 23.74 33.35 -25.02
C LEU A 137 23.70 31.83 -25.28
N GLU A 138 22.69 31.16 -24.74
CA GLU A 138 22.43 29.75 -25.01
C GLU A 138 20.92 29.46 -24.95
N THR A 139 20.44 28.59 -25.83
CA THR A 139 19.01 28.33 -26.04
C THR A 139 18.78 26.82 -26.17
N SER A 140 17.72 26.31 -25.52
CA SER A 140 17.42 24.88 -25.50
C SER A 140 16.81 24.40 -26.82
N ALA A 141 16.78 23.07 -27.01
CA ALA A 141 15.82 22.47 -27.94
C ALA A 141 14.38 22.77 -27.49
N LYS A 142 13.44 22.68 -28.43
CA LYS A 142 12.00 22.81 -28.16
C LYS A 142 11.52 21.70 -27.23
N TYR A 143 10.73 22.06 -26.22
CA TYR A 143 10.07 21.12 -25.31
C TYR A 143 8.55 21.36 -25.36
N THR A 144 7.77 20.35 -25.77
CA THR A 144 6.31 20.43 -25.72
C THR A 144 5.82 20.06 -24.33
N HIS A 145 5.11 20.96 -23.66
CA HIS A 145 4.40 20.67 -22.41
C HIS A 145 2.93 20.40 -22.69
N VAL A 146 2.43 19.22 -22.30
CA VAL A 146 0.98 18.93 -22.28
C VAL A 146 0.44 19.30 -20.90
N TYR A 147 -0.40 20.33 -20.83
CA TYR A 147 -1.03 20.75 -19.59
C TYR A 147 -2.02 19.69 -19.10
N SER A 148 -1.85 19.27 -17.85
CA SER A 148 -2.64 18.22 -17.20
C SER A 148 -3.51 18.77 -16.08
N GLY A 149 -4.64 18.12 -15.79
CA GLY A 149 -5.50 18.49 -14.64
C GLY A 149 -6.16 19.87 -14.72
N GLY A 150 -6.29 20.48 -15.90
CA GLY A 150 -7.12 21.68 -16.04
C GLY A 150 -8.59 21.33 -15.82
N GLY A 151 -9.32 22.26 -15.18
CA GLY A 151 -10.70 22.06 -14.80
C GLY A 151 -11.67 22.10 -15.98
N GLY A 152 -11.82 20.99 -16.69
CA GLY A 152 -13.15 20.66 -17.22
C GLY A 152 -14.11 20.63 -16.02
N SER A 153 -15.17 21.47 -16.07
CA SER A 153 -16.16 21.68 -14.99
C SER A 153 -16.22 20.49 -14.03
N GLY A 154 -15.59 20.60 -12.87
CA GLY A 154 -15.20 19.44 -12.08
C GLY A 154 -15.79 19.52 -10.69
N GLY A 155 -16.64 18.55 -10.34
CA GLY A 155 -17.18 18.44 -9.00
C GLY A 155 -16.08 18.03 -8.03
N THR A 156 -15.79 18.89 -7.04
CA THR A 156 -15.13 18.43 -5.82
C THR A 156 -16.20 17.99 -4.85
N VAL A 157 -16.27 16.68 -4.62
CA VAL A 157 -17.12 16.06 -3.60
C VAL A 157 -16.33 16.00 -2.30
N ASN A 158 -16.95 16.46 -1.21
CA ASN A 158 -16.44 16.28 0.15
C ASN A 158 -17.26 15.16 0.81
N TYR A 159 -16.59 14.21 1.47
CA TYR A 159 -17.27 13.04 2.04
C TYR A 159 -17.27 13.07 3.57
N THR A 160 -18.47 13.00 4.15
CA THR A 160 -18.63 12.90 5.61
C THR A 160 -18.25 11.49 6.09
N ALA A 161 -17.44 11.42 7.16
CA ALA A 161 -17.07 10.15 7.78
C ALA A 161 -18.28 9.50 8.48
N SER A 162 -18.39 8.17 8.40
CA SER A 162 -19.34 7.37 9.17
C SER A 162 -18.71 6.89 10.48
N THR A 163 -19.49 6.93 11.56
CA THR A 163 -19.15 6.36 12.88
C THR A 163 -19.52 4.88 13.01
N ASP A 164 -20.23 4.30 12.03
CA ASP A 164 -20.78 2.95 12.08
C ASP A 164 -19.68 1.89 12.28
N ASN A 165 -20.00 0.83 13.04
CA ASN A 165 -19.30 -0.44 12.93
C ASN A 165 -19.90 -1.27 11.78
N PHE A 166 -19.05 -1.96 11.03
CA PHE A 166 -19.48 -2.83 9.93
C PHE A 166 -18.42 -3.87 9.58
N ALA A 167 -18.87 -5.01 9.04
CA ALA A 167 -18.00 -6.02 8.49
C ALA A 167 -17.25 -5.49 7.25
N ASN A 168 -15.95 -5.79 7.22
CA ASN A 168 -15.07 -5.58 6.08
C ASN A 168 -14.13 -6.81 6.05
N PRO A 169 -13.76 -7.36 4.89
CA PRO A 169 -13.00 -8.61 4.82
C PRO A 169 -11.58 -8.46 5.40
N GLU A 170 -11.09 -9.51 6.07
CA GLU A 170 -9.69 -9.65 6.51
C GLU A 170 -9.22 -8.68 7.63
N ARG A 171 -10.16 -8.12 8.40
CA ARG A 171 -9.87 -7.17 9.49
C ARG A 171 -10.78 -7.36 10.71
N GLY A 172 -10.33 -6.86 11.86
CA GLY A 172 -11.16 -6.74 13.06
C GLY A 172 -11.17 -7.97 13.95
N PHE A 173 -12.19 -8.07 14.80
CA PHE A 173 -12.34 -9.23 15.67
C PHE A 173 -12.64 -10.50 14.86
N TYR A 174 -12.20 -11.65 15.39
CA TYR A 174 -12.57 -12.97 14.90
C TYR A 174 -13.15 -13.84 16.02
N HIS A 175 -13.97 -14.81 15.65
CA HIS A 175 -14.43 -15.86 16.56
C HIS A 175 -13.59 -17.14 16.45
N HIS A 176 -13.37 -17.82 17.57
CA HIS A 176 -12.75 -19.14 17.69
C HIS A 176 -13.57 -19.99 18.68
N THR A 177 -14.72 -20.47 18.22
CA THR A 177 -15.71 -21.19 19.05
C THR A 177 -15.45 -22.70 19.20
N GLY A 178 -14.36 -23.20 18.63
CA GLY A 178 -13.90 -24.58 18.77
C GLY A 178 -12.90 -25.00 17.68
N ASP A 179 -12.28 -26.16 17.89
CA ASP A 179 -11.37 -26.78 16.92
C ASP A 179 -12.14 -27.25 15.69
N CYS A 180 -11.71 -26.85 14.49
CA CYS A 180 -12.45 -27.05 13.24
C CYS A 180 -12.28 -28.44 12.60
N ASP A 181 -11.52 -29.34 13.24
CA ASP A 181 -11.56 -30.79 12.99
C ASP A 181 -12.63 -31.52 13.84
N LYS A 182 -13.08 -30.91 14.95
CA LYS A 182 -14.01 -31.55 15.90
C LYS A 182 -15.42 -31.02 15.78
N THR A 183 -15.55 -29.72 15.49
CA THR A 183 -16.84 -29.02 15.39
C THR A 183 -16.95 -28.38 14.02
N ASP A 184 -17.88 -28.89 13.20
CA ASP A 184 -18.15 -28.31 11.90
C ASP A 184 -18.75 -26.91 12.00
N PHE A 185 -18.28 -26.00 11.15
CA PHE A 185 -18.86 -24.67 11.07
C PHE A 185 -20.32 -24.74 10.59
N SER A 186 -21.17 -23.95 11.24
CA SER A 186 -22.54 -23.68 10.80
C SER A 186 -22.57 -22.41 9.95
N GLN A 187 -23.07 -22.51 8.71
CA GLN A 187 -23.17 -21.37 7.81
C GLN A 187 -23.96 -20.21 8.43
N SER A 188 -25.13 -20.50 9.03
CA SER A 188 -25.99 -19.47 9.64
C SER A 188 -25.35 -18.82 10.86
N THR A 189 -24.55 -19.57 11.63
CA THR A 189 -23.77 -19.03 12.75
C THR A 189 -22.70 -18.06 12.24
N LEU A 190 -21.94 -18.43 11.22
CA LEU A 190 -20.95 -17.56 10.60
C LEU A 190 -21.59 -16.30 9.97
N GLU A 191 -22.72 -16.46 9.26
CA GLU A 191 -23.50 -15.33 8.72
C GLU A 191 -23.96 -14.38 9.83
N SER A 192 -24.33 -14.88 11.01
CA SER A 192 -24.73 -14.06 12.15
C SER A 192 -23.57 -13.20 12.69
N TYR A 193 -22.33 -13.70 12.68
CA TYR A 193 -21.14 -12.91 13.05
C TYR A 193 -20.97 -11.70 12.12
N ARG A 194 -21.12 -11.92 10.82
CA ARG A 194 -20.99 -10.85 9.80
C ARG A 194 -22.13 -9.85 9.84
N THR A 195 -23.37 -10.32 9.94
CA THR A 195 -24.58 -9.47 9.83
C THR A 195 -24.97 -8.78 11.13
N SER A 196 -24.77 -9.42 12.28
CA SER A 196 -25.20 -8.90 13.59
C SER A 196 -24.07 -8.28 14.42
N GLN A 197 -22.81 -8.71 14.22
CA GLN A 197 -21.66 -8.22 15.01
C GLN A 197 -20.66 -7.39 14.19
N GLY A 198 -20.69 -7.51 12.85
CA GLY A 198 -19.69 -6.89 11.97
C GLY A 198 -18.36 -7.66 11.91
N ILE A 199 -18.36 -8.94 12.31
CA ILE A 199 -17.19 -9.83 12.30
C ILE A 199 -17.14 -10.61 10.99
N SER A 200 -16.08 -10.43 10.20
CA SER A 200 -15.87 -11.09 8.91
C SER A 200 -14.86 -12.25 8.97
N LEU A 201 -14.35 -12.54 10.17
CA LEU A 201 -13.25 -13.48 10.40
C LEU A 201 -13.66 -14.61 11.36
N VAL A 202 -13.15 -15.80 11.08
CA VAL A 202 -13.21 -16.97 11.96
C VAL A 202 -11.83 -17.64 12.02
N MET A 203 -11.48 -18.21 13.17
CA MET A 203 -10.30 -19.04 13.33
C MET A 203 -10.65 -20.50 13.07
N CYS A 204 -9.80 -21.20 12.33
CA CYS A 204 -9.84 -22.64 12.14
C CYS A 204 -8.50 -23.21 12.60
N VAL A 205 -8.44 -23.69 13.85
CA VAL A 205 -7.37 -24.60 14.28
C VAL A 205 -7.82 -26.01 13.95
N PHE A 206 -7.13 -26.67 13.02
CA PHE A 206 -7.44 -28.01 12.54
C PHE A 206 -6.39 -28.99 13.09
N TYR A 207 -6.76 -29.82 14.07
CA TYR A 207 -5.87 -30.82 14.64
C TYR A 207 -5.74 -32.04 13.72
N LEU A 208 -4.54 -32.61 13.73
CA LEU A 208 -4.12 -33.77 12.94
C LEU A 208 -3.61 -34.89 13.88
N ALA A 209 -4.18 -34.98 15.08
CA ALA A 209 -3.64 -35.73 16.22
C ALA A 209 -3.51 -37.23 15.95
N GLU A 210 -4.44 -37.79 15.19
CA GLU A 210 -4.51 -39.20 14.79
C GLU A 210 -3.42 -39.55 13.76
N TYR A 211 -2.87 -38.55 13.07
CA TYR A 211 -1.99 -38.73 11.92
C TYR A 211 -0.51 -38.52 12.22
N LYS A 212 -0.10 -38.32 13.49
CA LYS A 212 1.32 -38.13 13.88
C LYS A 212 2.27 -39.21 13.33
N ASN A 213 1.76 -40.42 13.11
CA ASN A 213 2.52 -41.58 12.65
C ASN A 213 2.16 -42.07 11.22
N GLY A 214 1.06 -41.60 10.62
CA GLY A 214 0.52 -42.05 9.33
C GLY A 214 0.24 -40.89 8.37
N PRO A 215 -0.07 -41.11 7.08
CA PRO A 215 -0.54 -40.04 6.20
C PRO A 215 -1.92 -39.54 6.65
N LEU A 216 -2.29 -38.32 6.24
CA LEU A 216 -3.67 -37.81 6.44
C LEU A 216 -4.65 -38.72 5.70
N ALA A 217 -5.73 -39.13 6.37
CA ALA A 217 -6.82 -39.84 5.74
C ALA A 217 -7.69 -38.89 4.91
N GLN A 218 -8.31 -39.41 3.85
CA GLN A 218 -9.17 -38.62 2.95
C GLN A 218 -10.31 -37.91 3.71
N ALA A 219 -10.89 -38.56 4.72
CA ALA A 219 -11.97 -37.98 5.53
C ALA A 219 -11.59 -36.65 6.22
N ALA A 220 -10.36 -36.53 6.74
CA ALA A 220 -9.89 -35.27 7.36
C ALA A 220 -9.66 -34.17 6.30
N LEU A 221 -9.20 -34.55 5.11
CA LEU A 221 -9.03 -33.63 3.98
C LEU A 221 -10.38 -33.14 3.43
N ASP A 222 -11.38 -34.03 3.36
CA ASP A 222 -12.74 -33.71 2.96
C ASP A 222 -13.43 -32.80 3.99
N GLN A 223 -13.22 -33.03 5.28
CA GLN A 223 -13.72 -32.15 6.35
C GLN A 223 -13.07 -30.76 6.30
N LEU A 224 -11.74 -30.66 6.06
CA LEU A 224 -11.09 -29.37 5.82
C LEU A 224 -11.72 -28.64 4.61
N GLN A 225 -12.01 -29.37 3.53
CA GLN A 225 -12.68 -28.81 2.36
C GLN A 225 -14.11 -28.34 2.68
N GLN A 226 -14.83 -29.06 3.55
CA GLN A 226 -16.14 -28.66 4.07
C GLN A 226 -16.05 -27.35 4.87
N GLN A 227 -15.11 -27.20 5.81
CA GLN A 227 -14.95 -25.94 6.56
C GLN A 227 -14.66 -24.75 5.64
N ILE A 228 -13.75 -24.93 4.68
CA ILE A 228 -13.43 -23.93 3.65
C ILE A 228 -14.69 -23.53 2.86
N ASN A 229 -15.51 -24.51 2.47
CA ASN A 229 -16.74 -24.28 1.72
C ASN A 229 -17.81 -23.55 2.55
N THR A 230 -17.97 -23.88 3.83
CA THR A 230 -18.90 -23.21 4.73
C THR A 230 -18.51 -21.75 4.98
N VAL A 231 -17.22 -21.48 5.26
CA VAL A 231 -16.70 -20.11 5.42
C VAL A 231 -16.93 -19.29 4.15
N ARG A 232 -16.71 -19.90 2.98
CA ARG A 232 -17.03 -19.29 1.68
C ARG A 232 -18.51 -19.02 1.50
N ALA A 233 -19.39 -19.96 1.84
CA ALA A 233 -20.83 -19.76 1.73
C ALA A 233 -21.28 -18.55 2.56
N ALA A 234 -20.90 -18.52 3.84
CA ALA A 234 -21.31 -17.50 4.81
C ALA A 234 -20.80 -16.06 4.52
N GLY A 235 -19.78 -15.92 3.67
CA GLY A 235 -19.20 -14.62 3.34
C GLY A 235 -18.09 -14.16 4.27
N LEU A 236 -17.38 -15.09 4.92
CA LEU A 236 -16.28 -14.81 5.84
C LEU A 236 -14.92 -15.18 5.22
N LYS A 237 -13.85 -14.79 5.90
CA LYS A 237 -12.48 -15.30 5.68
C LYS A 237 -12.02 -16.08 6.91
N MET A 238 -11.11 -17.03 6.73
CA MET A 238 -10.53 -17.81 7.84
C MET A 238 -9.06 -17.46 8.11
N VAL A 239 -8.70 -17.37 9.39
CA VAL A 239 -7.33 -17.56 9.88
C VAL A 239 -7.16 -19.07 10.08
N LEU A 240 -6.17 -19.69 9.42
CA LEU A 240 -6.02 -21.15 9.40
C LEU A 240 -4.72 -21.56 10.11
N ARG A 241 -4.80 -22.52 11.04
CA ARG A 241 -3.64 -23.14 11.72
C ARG A 241 -3.84 -24.64 11.76
N PHE A 242 -2.78 -25.42 11.54
CA PHE A 242 -2.78 -26.87 11.76
C PHE A 242 -2.00 -27.21 13.02
N ALA A 243 -2.41 -28.20 13.79
CA ALA A 243 -1.71 -28.63 15.01
C ALA A 243 -1.75 -30.15 15.18
N TYR A 244 -0.88 -30.73 16.02
CA TYR A 244 -0.93 -32.17 16.35
C TYR A 244 -1.36 -32.44 17.78
N THR A 245 -1.19 -31.49 18.70
CA THR A 245 -1.40 -31.71 20.12
C THR A 245 -1.71 -30.43 20.84
N THR A 246 -2.49 -30.52 21.92
CA THR A 246 -2.64 -29.48 22.95
C THR A 246 -1.74 -29.75 24.16
N SER A 247 -1.01 -30.87 24.17
CA SER A 247 -0.23 -31.32 25.31
C SER A 247 1.10 -30.59 25.42
N THR A 248 1.40 -30.05 26.61
CA THR A 248 2.71 -29.48 26.96
C THR A 248 3.83 -30.53 27.03
N THR A 249 3.50 -31.84 26.93
CA THR A 249 4.51 -32.89 26.69
C THR A 249 5.08 -32.84 25.27
N GLY A 250 4.43 -32.12 24.34
CA GLY A 250 4.95 -31.81 23.02
C GLY A 250 5.04 -32.97 22.05
N ASP A 251 4.08 -33.91 22.13
CA ASP A 251 3.96 -35.06 21.23
C ASP A 251 3.49 -34.64 19.82
N ASP A 252 4.36 -33.92 19.10
CA ASP A 252 4.19 -33.52 17.72
C ASP A 252 4.76 -34.54 16.73
N ALA A 253 4.57 -34.29 15.43
CA ALA A 253 5.01 -35.18 14.37
C ALA A 253 6.47 -34.92 13.95
N THR A 254 7.16 -35.94 13.45
CA THR A 254 8.53 -35.81 12.92
C THR A 254 8.57 -34.86 11.70
N LYS A 255 9.72 -34.22 11.43
CA LYS A 255 9.89 -33.34 10.25
C LYS A 255 9.40 -33.99 8.95
N ALA A 256 9.78 -35.24 8.69
CA ALA A 256 9.36 -35.95 7.47
C ALA A 256 7.83 -36.10 7.37
N ARG A 257 7.14 -36.36 8.49
CA ARG A 257 5.68 -36.43 8.56
C ARG A 257 5.04 -35.05 8.33
N VAL A 258 5.57 -33.99 8.96
CA VAL A 258 5.10 -32.61 8.78
C VAL A 258 5.20 -32.18 7.31
N LEU A 259 6.33 -32.43 6.65
CA LEU A 259 6.52 -32.10 5.24
C LEU A 259 5.55 -32.86 4.33
N GLY A 260 5.34 -34.16 4.57
CA GLY A 260 4.39 -34.98 3.82
C GLY A 260 2.92 -34.57 4.01
N HIS A 261 2.54 -34.11 5.21
CA HIS A 261 1.21 -33.55 5.43
C HIS A 261 1.00 -32.22 4.72
N LEU A 262 2.02 -31.36 4.66
CA LEU A 262 1.95 -30.13 3.88
C LEU A 262 1.74 -30.41 2.38
N ASP A 263 2.30 -31.50 1.84
CA ASP A 263 2.00 -31.96 0.47
C ASP A 263 0.52 -32.40 0.31
N GLN A 264 -0.02 -33.17 1.26
CA GLN A 264 -1.43 -33.59 1.23
C GLN A 264 -2.41 -32.41 1.38
N LEU A 265 -2.03 -31.36 2.11
CA LEU A 265 -2.84 -30.16 2.34
C LEU A 265 -2.78 -29.14 1.19
N ALA A 266 -1.74 -29.19 0.34
CA ALA A 266 -1.52 -28.20 -0.72
C ALA A 266 -2.71 -27.99 -1.68
N PRO A 267 -3.45 -29.03 -2.15
CA PRO A 267 -4.61 -28.84 -3.02
C PRO A 267 -5.73 -28.04 -2.34
N TYR A 268 -5.93 -28.26 -1.04
CA TYR A 268 -6.98 -27.64 -0.22
C TYR A 268 -6.63 -26.20 0.16
N LEU A 269 -5.35 -25.92 0.41
CA LEU A 269 -4.86 -24.55 0.60
C LEU A 269 -5.02 -23.72 -0.69
N ASN A 270 -4.83 -24.33 -1.86
CA ASN A 270 -5.07 -23.65 -3.15
C ASN A 270 -6.57 -23.54 -3.50
N SER A 271 -7.41 -24.53 -3.15
CA SER A 271 -8.86 -24.45 -3.37
C SER A 271 -9.54 -23.44 -2.45
N GLY A 272 -9.04 -23.29 -1.21
CA GLY A 272 -9.52 -22.33 -0.21
C GLY A 272 -8.87 -20.95 -0.25
N LYS A 273 -7.95 -20.70 -1.19
CA LYS A 273 -7.13 -19.48 -1.20
C LYS A 273 -7.93 -18.18 -1.25
N ASP A 274 -9.10 -18.22 -1.85
CA ASP A 274 -10.03 -17.10 -1.93
C ASP A 274 -10.60 -16.71 -0.56
N VAL A 275 -10.76 -17.66 0.37
CA VAL A 275 -11.30 -17.42 1.73
C VAL A 275 -10.30 -17.56 2.86
N ILE A 276 -9.14 -18.17 2.64
CA ILE A 276 -8.01 -18.08 3.58
C ILE A 276 -7.54 -16.63 3.62
N SER A 277 -7.53 -16.04 4.82
CA SER A 277 -7.01 -14.71 5.12
C SER A 277 -5.48 -14.77 5.24
N VAL A 278 -5.01 -15.67 6.11
CA VAL A 278 -3.61 -15.96 6.43
C VAL A 278 -3.52 -17.41 6.93
N VAL A 279 -2.34 -18.01 6.83
CA VAL A 279 -2.04 -19.29 7.49
C VAL A 279 -1.04 -19.03 8.61
N GLN A 280 -1.41 -19.31 9.86
CA GLN A 280 -0.43 -19.32 10.94
C GLN A 280 0.43 -20.58 10.84
N ALA A 281 1.75 -20.43 10.97
CA ALA A 281 2.71 -21.51 10.84
C ALA A 281 2.61 -22.45 12.04
N GLY A 282 1.63 -23.36 11.98
CA GLY A 282 1.38 -24.35 13.03
C GLY A 282 2.35 -25.53 13.00
N LEU A 283 1.82 -26.73 13.24
CA LEU A 283 2.44 -28.05 13.05
C LEU A 283 3.61 -28.41 13.97
N VAL A 284 4.29 -27.44 14.59
CA VAL A 284 5.34 -27.70 15.57
C VAL A 284 4.82 -27.40 16.97
N GLY A 285 4.96 -28.38 17.86
CA GLY A 285 4.62 -28.30 19.27
C GLY A 285 3.14 -28.17 19.62
N ALA A 286 2.88 -27.83 20.88
CA ALA A 286 1.54 -27.65 21.42
C ALA A 286 0.83 -26.47 20.75
N TRP A 287 -0.44 -26.66 20.39
CA TRP A 287 -1.31 -25.70 19.68
C TRP A 287 -0.74 -25.19 18.34
N GLY A 288 0.34 -25.80 17.84
CA GLY A 288 1.10 -25.31 16.71
C GLY A 288 1.93 -24.06 17.00
N GLU A 289 2.25 -23.74 18.26
CA GLU A 289 2.92 -22.48 18.65
C GLU A 289 4.44 -22.56 18.68
N TRP A 290 5.03 -23.66 18.21
CA TRP A 290 6.47 -23.86 18.11
C TRP A 290 7.20 -23.89 19.47
N TYR A 291 6.42 -24.18 20.50
CA TYR A 291 6.79 -24.39 21.89
C TYR A 291 6.17 -25.70 22.39
N TYR A 292 6.80 -26.36 23.37
CA TYR A 292 6.48 -27.75 23.76
C TYR A 292 6.52 -28.70 22.55
N THR A 293 7.72 -29.09 22.11
CA THR A 293 7.94 -30.00 20.96
C THR A 293 8.99 -31.05 21.32
N GLN A 294 8.85 -32.25 20.76
CA GLN A 294 9.85 -33.33 20.85
C GLN A 294 10.74 -33.42 19.61
N ASN A 295 10.33 -32.83 18.48
CA ASN A 295 10.96 -33.03 17.17
C ASN A 295 11.75 -31.82 16.62
N PHE A 296 11.62 -30.63 17.23
CA PHE A 296 12.13 -29.37 16.67
C PHE A 296 12.84 -28.44 17.68
N GLY A 297 13.42 -28.99 18.76
CA GLY A 297 14.09 -28.24 19.83
C GLY A 297 13.12 -27.42 20.70
N ASN A 298 13.34 -27.35 22.00
CA ASN A 298 12.33 -26.85 22.96
C ASN A 298 12.95 -25.96 24.06
N ALA A 299 12.10 -25.20 24.78
CA ALA A 299 12.41 -24.52 26.05
C ALA A 299 13.82 -23.89 26.13
N GLY A 300 14.02 -22.77 25.42
CA GLY A 300 15.28 -22.01 25.44
C GLY A 300 16.47 -22.67 24.71
N THR A 301 16.40 -23.96 24.40
CA THR A 301 17.49 -24.74 23.79
C THR A 301 17.07 -25.28 22.43
N VAL A 302 17.30 -24.50 21.38
CA VAL A 302 17.02 -24.86 19.98
C VAL A 302 18.37 -24.94 19.26
N SER A 303 18.78 -26.14 18.84
CA SER A 303 20.08 -26.34 18.18
C SER A 303 20.09 -25.77 16.76
N THR A 304 21.28 -25.66 16.15
CA THR A 304 21.40 -25.27 14.73
C THR A 304 20.61 -26.20 13.81
N THR A 305 20.58 -27.51 14.10
CA THR A 305 19.79 -28.50 13.36
C THR A 305 18.30 -28.27 13.55
N ASP A 306 17.85 -27.94 14.76
CA ASP A 306 16.45 -27.63 15.04
C ASP A 306 15.99 -26.36 14.34
N TRP A 307 16.83 -25.32 14.30
CA TRP A 307 16.56 -24.11 13.52
C TRP A 307 16.48 -24.38 12.02
N ALA A 308 17.33 -25.27 11.48
CA ALA A 308 17.22 -25.71 10.09
C ALA A 308 15.92 -26.50 9.84
N ASN A 309 15.56 -27.44 10.73
CA ASN A 309 14.32 -28.21 10.65
C ASN A 309 13.07 -27.31 10.71
N ARG A 310 13.06 -26.33 11.63
CA ARG A 310 12.04 -25.29 11.73
C ARG A 310 11.94 -24.50 10.42
N LYS A 311 13.07 -24.02 9.88
CA LYS A 311 13.09 -23.28 8.62
C LYS A 311 12.57 -24.11 7.44
N GLU A 312 12.91 -25.38 7.34
CA GLU A 312 12.38 -26.28 6.31
C GLU A 312 10.85 -26.40 6.37
N VAL A 313 10.26 -26.43 7.57
CA VAL A 313 8.79 -26.40 7.73
C VAL A 313 8.20 -25.06 7.27
N THR A 314 8.82 -23.92 7.58
CA THR A 314 8.37 -22.61 7.08
C THR A 314 8.53 -22.47 5.57
N ASP A 315 9.65 -22.91 4.99
CA ASP A 315 9.87 -22.90 3.53
C ASP A 315 8.85 -23.82 2.83
N LYS A 316 8.54 -24.99 3.40
CA LYS A 316 7.50 -25.87 2.89
C LYS A 316 6.12 -25.22 2.95
N LEU A 317 5.75 -24.62 4.08
CA LEU A 317 4.52 -23.82 4.22
C LEU A 317 4.43 -22.74 3.14
N LEU A 318 5.50 -21.96 2.92
CA LEU A 318 5.56 -20.94 1.87
C LEU A 318 5.41 -21.52 0.45
N SER A 319 5.83 -22.77 0.23
CA SER A 319 5.68 -23.46 -1.07
C SER A 319 4.25 -23.98 -1.33
N VAL A 320 3.52 -24.41 -0.30
CA VAL A 320 2.17 -24.99 -0.43
C VAL A 320 1.03 -24.00 -0.17
N VAL A 321 1.27 -22.98 0.66
CA VAL A 321 0.36 -21.84 0.83
C VAL A 321 0.47 -20.96 -0.42
N PRO A 322 -0.64 -20.66 -1.12
CA PRO A 322 -0.63 -19.87 -2.35
C PRO A 322 0.10 -18.53 -2.22
N ALA A 323 0.85 -18.15 -3.25
CA ALA A 323 1.67 -16.93 -3.27
C ALA A 323 0.89 -15.63 -2.97
N SER A 324 -0.42 -15.63 -3.23
CA SER A 324 -1.36 -14.55 -2.92
C SER A 324 -1.75 -14.43 -1.43
N ARG A 325 -1.20 -15.29 -0.55
CA ARG A 325 -1.46 -15.33 0.89
C ARG A 325 -0.16 -15.37 1.69
N MET A 326 -0.23 -14.80 2.89
CA MET A 326 0.85 -14.77 3.86
C MET A 326 0.81 -15.95 4.82
N VAL A 327 1.99 -16.32 5.32
CA VAL A 327 2.18 -17.22 6.46
C VAL A 327 2.58 -16.37 7.67
N GLN A 328 2.08 -16.64 8.88
CA GLN A 328 2.47 -15.90 10.09
C GLN A 328 3.29 -16.76 11.06
N LEU A 329 4.26 -16.16 11.74
CA LEU A 329 5.06 -16.79 12.79
C LEU A 329 4.67 -16.25 14.18
N ARG A 330 4.66 -17.10 15.20
CA ARG A 330 4.23 -16.77 16.58
C ARG A 330 5.15 -15.78 17.32
N THR A 331 6.40 -15.61 16.89
CA THR A 331 7.36 -14.69 17.53
C THR A 331 8.24 -13.99 16.49
N PRO A 332 8.67 -12.73 16.73
CA PRO A 332 9.63 -12.03 15.87
C PRO A 332 10.96 -12.79 15.79
N LYS A 333 11.38 -13.43 16.90
CA LYS A 333 12.55 -14.31 16.97
C LYS A 333 12.59 -15.31 15.82
N PHE A 334 11.49 -16.03 15.55
CA PHE A 334 11.47 -17.05 14.50
C PHE A 334 11.86 -16.48 13.13
N LYS A 335 11.29 -15.35 12.71
CA LYS A 335 11.64 -14.73 11.43
C LYS A 335 13.06 -14.16 11.44
N ARG A 336 13.46 -13.52 12.54
CA ARG A 336 14.78 -12.90 12.73
C ARG A 336 15.92 -13.91 12.73
N THR A 337 15.69 -15.12 13.25
CA THR A 337 16.68 -16.22 13.27
C THR A 337 16.69 -17.02 11.96
N MET A 338 15.54 -17.33 11.37
CA MET A 338 15.48 -18.21 10.20
C MET A 338 15.69 -17.50 8.85
N TYR A 339 15.50 -16.18 8.77
CA TYR A 339 15.59 -15.45 7.50
C TYR A 339 16.43 -14.18 7.57
N THR A 340 16.02 -13.18 8.36
CA THR A 340 16.69 -11.87 8.39
C THR A 340 16.28 -11.03 9.59
N THR A 341 17.24 -10.31 10.16
CA THR A 341 17.02 -9.28 11.19
C THR A 341 16.60 -7.92 10.61
N THR A 342 16.62 -7.76 9.27
CA THR A 342 16.17 -6.55 8.58
C THR A 342 14.66 -6.64 8.29
N PRO A 343 13.84 -5.67 8.71
CA PRO A 343 12.40 -5.67 8.43
C PRO A 343 12.13 -5.49 6.92
N VAL A 344 10.98 -5.97 6.44
CA VAL A 344 10.52 -5.71 5.07
C VAL A 344 10.43 -4.19 4.80
N SER A 345 11.06 -3.74 3.72
CA SER A 345 10.99 -2.36 3.24
C SER A 345 9.91 -2.19 2.17
N SER A 346 9.44 -0.95 1.96
CA SER A 346 8.40 -0.61 0.96
C SER A 346 8.70 -1.10 -0.47
N GLY A 347 9.98 -1.18 -0.86
CA GLY A 347 10.41 -1.70 -2.17
C GLY A 347 10.43 -3.24 -2.27
N ASN A 348 10.54 -3.93 -1.13
CA ASN A 348 10.48 -5.40 -1.05
C ASN A 348 9.09 -5.92 -0.65
N ALA A 349 8.18 -5.03 -0.23
CA ALA A 349 6.80 -5.36 0.10
C ALA A 349 6.08 -5.99 -1.10
N TYR A 350 5.34 -7.08 -0.84
CA TYR A 350 4.48 -7.78 -1.80
C TYR A 350 5.18 -8.36 -3.05
N ASN A 351 6.51 -8.46 -3.07
CA ASN A 351 7.27 -8.98 -4.21
C ASN A 351 7.28 -10.52 -4.34
N GLY A 352 6.58 -11.23 -3.44
CA GLY A 352 6.46 -12.69 -3.45
C GLY A 352 7.61 -13.45 -2.77
N SER A 353 8.67 -12.75 -2.35
CA SER A 353 9.75 -13.33 -1.55
C SER A 353 9.25 -13.88 -0.21
N ALA A 354 9.96 -14.87 0.34
CA ALA A 354 9.67 -15.45 1.65
C ALA A 354 9.50 -14.38 2.75
N THR A 355 10.42 -13.41 2.81
CA THR A 355 10.37 -12.33 3.80
C THR A 355 9.16 -11.41 3.63
N SER A 356 8.73 -11.12 2.39
CA SER A 356 7.51 -10.34 2.09
C SER A 356 6.21 -11.08 2.37
N ARG A 357 6.26 -12.42 2.55
CA ARG A 357 5.10 -13.29 2.80
C ARG A 357 5.02 -13.81 4.24
N LEU A 358 6.01 -13.51 5.08
CA LEU A 358 6.04 -13.91 6.49
C LEU A 358 5.58 -12.75 7.39
N GLY A 359 4.36 -12.84 7.89
CA GLY A 359 3.82 -11.97 8.94
C GLY A 359 4.06 -12.53 10.35
N HIS A 360 3.38 -11.94 11.33
CA HIS A 360 3.50 -12.30 12.74
C HIS A 360 2.14 -12.50 13.38
N HIS A 361 2.06 -13.31 14.42
CA HIS A 361 0.94 -13.27 15.36
C HIS A 361 1.44 -13.33 16.80
N ASN A 362 0.70 -12.72 17.73
CA ASN A 362 0.99 -12.74 19.16
C ASN A 362 -0.24 -13.24 19.90
N ASP A 363 -0.16 -14.45 20.44
CA ASP A 363 -1.29 -15.11 21.09
C ASP A 363 -1.34 -14.87 22.61
N CYS A 364 -0.56 -13.90 23.12
CA CYS A 364 -0.57 -13.46 24.52
C CYS A 364 -0.44 -11.94 24.65
N PHE A 365 -1.08 -11.20 23.73
CA PHE A 365 -0.98 -9.75 23.65
C PHE A 365 -1.28 -9.06 24.98
N LEU A 366 -0.32 -8.25 25.44
CA LEU A 366 -0.33 -7.50 26.69
C LEU A 366 -0.30 -8.34 28.00
N ALA A 367 -0.21 -9.67 27.94
CA ALA A 367 -0.39 -10.55 29.10
C ALA A 367 0.75 -10.47 30.14
N SER A 368 1.93 -9.99 29.74
CA SER A 368 3.12 -9.82 30.60
C SER A 368 4.05 -8.73 30.02
N PRO A 369 5.23 -8.45 30.60
CA PRO A 369 6.22 -7.56 29.97
C PRO A 369 6.79 -8.09 28.64
N ASP A 370 6.70 -9.40 28.41
CA ASP A 370 7.24 -10.15 27.27
C ASP A 370 6.15 -10.87 26.45
N ASP A 371 4.87 -10.64 26.77
CA ASP A 371 3.69 -11.32 26.22
C ASP A 371 3.84 -12.86 26.20
N TYR A 372 4.16 -13.42 27.38
CA TYR A 372 4.50 -14.84 27.65
C TYR A 372 5.48 -15.44 26.62
N GLY A 373 6.69 -14.88 26.56
CA GLY A 373 7.77 -15.34 25.68
C GLY A 373 7.60 -14.96 24.20
N THR A 374 6.69 -14.05 23.86
CA THR A 374 6.60 -13.49 22.49
C THR A 374 7.82 -12.66 22.15
N TYR A 375 8.29 -11.87 23.13
CA TYR A 375 9.42 -10.95 22.99
C TYR A 375 10.59 -11.39 23.88
N GLU A 376 11.78 -11.50 23.32
CA GLU A 376 13.01 -11.71 24.09
C GLU A 376 13.70 -10.39 24.43
N ASN A 377 13.55 -9.39 23.55
CA ASN A 377 14.11 -8.06 23.75
C ASN A 377 13.28 -7.01 22.99
N THR A 378 12.34 -6.39 23.71
CA THR A 378 11.44 -5.36 23.16
C THR A 378 12.19 -4.18 22.54
N SER A 379 13.37 -3.81 23.04
CA SER A 379 14.19 -2.72 22.47
C SER A 379 14.75 -3.03 21.07
N VAL A 380 14.74 -4.31 20.66
CA VAL A 380 15.11 -4.75 19.30
C VAL A 380 13.86 -5.13 18.49
N GLU A 381 12.88 -5.77 19.13
CA GLU A 381 11.76 -6.39 18.45
C GLU A 381 10.59 -5.44 18.20
N TYR A 382 10.39 -4.42 19.06
CA TYR A 382 9.37 -3.40 18.84
C TYR A 382 9.68 -2.53 17.61
N PRO A 383 10.90 -1.97 17.42
CA PRO A 383 11.24 -1.23 16.20
C PRO A 383 11.19 -2.10 14.93
N TYR A 384 11.59 -3.38 15.04
CA TYR A 384 11.52 -4.35 13.95
C TYR A 384 10.06 -4.57 13.50
N LEU A 385 9.16 -4.90 14.45
CA LEU A 385 7.74 -5.09 14.16
C LEU A 385 7.08 -3.80 13.64
N GLN A 386 7.38 -2.64 14.23
CA GLN A 386 6.83 -1.35 13.81
C GLN A 386 7.18 -1.02 12.35
N SER A 387 8.38 -1.35 11.90
CA SER A 387 8.77 -1.17 10.49
C SER A 387 8.18 -2.24 9.58
N GLU A 388 8.06 -3.49 10.04
CA GLU A 388 7.71 -4.63 9.19
C GLU A 388 6.21 -4.80 8.98
N THR A 389 5.42 -4.65 10.04
CA THR A 389 3.95 -4.86 10.02
C THR A 389 3.19 -3.81 9.20
N GLN A 390 3.88 -2.77 8.72
CA GLN A 390 3.39 -1.91 7.63
C GLN A 390 3.08 -2.70 6.35
N TYR A 391 3.76 -3.84 6.12
CA TYR A 391 3.70 -4.60 4.86
C TYR A 391 3.27 -6.05 5.01
N VAL A 392 3.25 -6.60 6.24
CA VAL A 392 2.87 -7.99 6.51
C VAL A 392 1.83 -8.09 7.62
N ALA A 393 0.98 -9.11 7.58
CA ALA A 393 -0.12 -9.27 8.51
C ALA A 393 0.36 -9.45 9.97
N MET A 394 -0.23 -8.68 10.89
CA MET A 394 -0.12 -8.83 12.35
C MET A 394 -1.50 -9.13 12.95
N GLY A 395 -1.56 -10.03 13.93
CA GLY A 395 -2.78 -10.34 14.68
C GLY A 395 -2.51 -11.30 15.85
N GLY A 396 -3.53 -12.02 16.32
CA GLY A 396 -3.41 -13.00 17.41
C GLY A 396 -4.50 -12.84 18.46
N GLU A 397 -4.15 -12.99 19.73
CA GLU A 397 -5.09 -12.95 20.86
C GLU A 397 -4.49 -12.43 22.16
N THR A 398 -5.36 -12.07 23.10
CA THR A 398 -5.02 -11.76 24.49
C THR A 398 -5.18 -13.05 25.32
N CYS A 399 -4.27 -13.34 26.26
CA CYS A 399 -4.29 -14.58 27.04
C CYS A 399 -4.28 -14.42 28.57
N GLY A 400 -4.28 -13.18 29.07
CA GLY A 400 -4.36 -12.90 30.50
C GLY A 400 -4.49 -11.41 30.82
N VAL A 401 -5.16 -11.09 31.93
CA VAL A 401 -5.30 -9.73 32.45
C VAL A 401 -4.02 -9.31 33.20
N ASN A 402 -3.47 -8.15 32.84
CA ASN A 402 -2.22 -7.62 33.39
C ASN A 402 -2.29 -6.09 33.48
N ALA A 403 -3.09 -5.55 34.40
CA ALA A 403 -3.21 -4.10 34.54
C ALA A 403 -1.92 -3.47 35.14
N PRO A 404 -1.42 -2.32 34.63
CA PRO A 404 -2.00 -1.48 33.57
C PRO A 404 -1.60 -1.88 32.13
N ARG A 405 -0.64 -2.80 31.93
CA ARG A 405 -0.15 -3.24 30.61
C ARG A 405 -1.28 -3.68 29.67
N SER A 406 -2.28 -4.42 30.14
CA SER A 406 -3.42 -4.90 29.34
C SER A 406 -4.58 -3.90 29.20
N THR A 407 -4.44 -2.67 29.69
CA THR A 407 -5.52 -1.66 29.67
C THR A 407 -5.48 -0.76 28.43
N CYS A 408 -6.55 0.01 28.20
CA CYS A 408 -6.77 0.83 27.00
C CYS A 408 -5.57 1.66 26.49
N PRO A 409 -4.80 2.39 27.31
CA PRO A 409 -3.71 3.24 26.80
C PRO A 409 -2.65 2.42 26.07
N THR A 410 -2.20 1.32 26.66
CA THR A 410 -1.19 0.43 26.07
C THR A 410 -1.76 -0.38 24.91
N ALA A 411 -2.97 -0.92 25.07
CA ALA A 411 -3.64 -1.72 24.05
C ALA A 411 -3.77 -0.95 22.72
N THR A 412 -4.31 0.27 22.78
CA THR A 412 -4.50 1.10 21.59
C THR A 412 -3.18 1.63 21.01
N ALA A 413 -2.17 1.89 21.85
CA ALA A 413 -0.84 2.32 21.40
C ALA A 413 -0.10 1.19 20.66
N GLU A 414 -0.02 -0.01 21.22
CA GLU A 414 0.70 -1.13 20.58
C GLU A 414 -0.08 -1.72 19.39
N MET A 415 -1.42 -1.68 19.40
CA MET A 415 -2.21 -2.00 18.21
C MET A 415 -1.85 -1.11 17.02
N ALA A 416 -1.72 0.21 17.26
CA ALA A 416 -1.30 1.17 16.25
C ALA A 416 0.19 1.00 15.86
N GLN A 417 1.08 0.79 16.85
CA GLN A 417 2.52 0.68 16.62
C GLN A 417 2.89 -0.56 15.79
N PHE A 418 2.23 -1.70 16.03
CA PHE A 418 2.50 -2.96 15.33
C PHE A 418 1.44 -3.30 14.27
N HIS A 419 0.66 -2.30 13.84
CA HIS A 419 -0.31 -2.40 12.75
C HIS A 419 -1.22 -3.64 12.84
N TRP A 420 -1.88 -3.82 13.99
CA TRP A 420 -2.71 -4.99 14.25
C TRP A 420 -3.90 -5.06 13.28
N SER A 421 -3.99 -6.17 12.53
CA SER A 421 -5.04 -6.41 11.56
C SER A 421 -6.29 -7.06 12.14
N TYR A 422 -6.10 -8.00 13.07
CA TYR A 422 -7.18 -8.79 13.65
C TYR A 422 -6.83 -9.25 15.08
N LEU A 423 -7.85 -9.63 15.87
CA LEU A 423 -7.70 -10.09 17.26
C LEU A 423 -8.83 -11.07 17.63
N ASN A 424 -8.55 -12.08 18.46
CA ASN A 424 -9.60 -12.96 19.00
C ASN A 424 -10.56 -12.19 19.92
N THR A 425 -11.84 -12.53 19.90
CA THR A 425 -12.83 -12.01 20.87
C THR A 425 -13.24 -13.02 21.96
N ASP A 426 -12.87 -14.29 21.82
CA ASP A 426 -13.44 -15.38 22.64
C ASP A 426 -12.52 -15.90 23.76
N TYR A 427 -11.19 -15.87 23.59
CA TYR A 427 -10.25 -16.59 24.48
C TYR A 427 -10.08 -15.95 25.87
N GLU A 428 -9.81 -14.64 25.94
CA GLU A 428 -9.69 -13.91 27.22
C GLU A 428 -10.66 -12.70 27.27
N PRO A 429 -11.95 -12.96 27.53
CA PRO A 429 -12.97 -11.90 27.51
C PRO A 429 -12.81 -10.89 28.65
N ASN A 430 -12.02 -11.16 29.71
CA ASN A 430 -11.83 -10.21 30.79
C ASN A 430 -10.94 -9.02 30.36
N VAL A 431 -9.98 -9.23 29.45
CA VAL A 431 -9.18 -8.14 28.87
C VAL A 431 -10.08 -7.22 28.04
N LEU A 432 -10.92 -7.78 27.17
CA LEU A 432 -11.89 -7.00 26.36
C LEU A 432 -12.93 -6.30 27.25
N SER A 433 -13.36 -6.94 28.34
CA SER A 433 -14.23 -6.31 29.35
C SER A 433 -13.55 -5.10 30.01
N SER A 434 -12.24 -5.18 30.29
CA SER A 434 -11.46 -4.03 30.78
C SER A 434 -11.39 -2.90 29.76
N TRP A 435 -11.37 -3.20 28.46
CA TRP A 435 -11.39 -2.19 27.39
C TRP A 435 -12.76 -1.55 27.21
N ASN A 436 -13.84 -2.28 27.51
CA ASN A 436 -15.19 -1.73 27.54
C ASN A 436 -15.34 -0.75 28.71
N SER A 437 -14.96 -1.16 29.92
CA SER A 437 -14.97 -0.31 31.12
C SER A 437 -14.01 0.88 31.01
N GLY A 438 -12.89 0.72 30.31
CA GLY A 438 -11.94 1.80 29.99
C GLY A 438 -12.34 2.67 28.79
N GLY A 439 -13.50 2.41 28.16
CA GLY A 439 -14.06 3.25 27.09
C GLY A 439 -13.41 3.13 25.72
N CYS A 440 -12.40 2.27 25.52
CA CYS A 440 -11.71 2.15 24.23
C CYS A 440 -12.23 1.03 23.33
N LEU A 441 -12.99 0.05 23.84
CA LEU A 441 -13.40 -1.14 23.07
C LEU A 441 -14.12 -0.76 21.76
N ALA A 442 -15.06 0.19 21.80
CA ALA A 442 -15.78 0.64 20.61
C ALA A 442 -14.84 1.20 19.51
N ASP A 443 -13.75 1.86 19.90
CA ASP A 443 -12.74 2.37 18.99
C ASP A 443 -11.84 1.24 18.46
N VAL A 444 -11.44 0.29 19.30
CA VAL A 444 -10.74 -0.94 18.87
C VAL A 444 -11.58 -1.70 17.84
N THR A 445 -12.87 -1.93 18.10
CA THR A 445 -13.81 -2.60 17.17
C THR A 445 -13.84 -1.96 15.79
N LYS A 446 -13.79 -0.62 15.72
CA LYS A 446 -13.78 0.12 14.45
C LYS A 446 -12.40 0.18 13.78
N LYS A 447 -11.31 0.24 14.56
CA LYS A 447 -9.95 0.58 14.08
C LYS A 447 -9.03 -0.62 13.87
N LEU A 448 -9.31 -1.78 14.47
CA LEU A 448 -8.51 -2.99 14.28
C LEU A 448 -8.47 -3.41 12.80
N GLY A 449 -7.28 -3.46 12.21
CA GLY A 449 -7.08 -3.53 10.75
C GLY A 449 -7.27 -2.20 10.04
N TYR A 450 -7.75 -2.22 8.80
CA TYR A 450 -7.95 -1.00 8.02
C TYR A 450 -9.34 -0.39 8.27
N ARG A 451 -9.44 0.95 8.23
CA ARG A 451 -10.71 1.68 8.16
C ARG A 451 -10.58 2.81 7.14
N LEU A 452 -10.80 2.47 5.88
CA LEU A 452 -10.66 3.38 4.75
C LEU A 452 -11.88 4.30 4.64
N ARG A 453 -11.67 5.60 4.46
CA ARG A 453 -12.70 6.58 4.10
C ARG A 453 -12.17 7.56 3.08
N LEU A 454 -13.06 8.07 2.23
CA LEU A 454 -12.77 9.25 1.42
C LEU A 454 -12.81 10.50 2.30
N GLU A 455 -11.96 11.46 1.96
CA GLU A 455 -12.04 12.86 2.41
C GLU A 455 -12.62 13.73 1.30
N THR A 456 -12.00 13.65 0.13
CA THR A 456 -12.38 14.39 -1.07
C THR A 456 -12.29 13.52 -2.31
N GLY A 457 -13.05 13.90 -3.34
CA GLY A 457 -12.96 13.33 -4.68
C GLY A 457 -13.15 14.42 -5.71
N THR A 458 -12.35 14.41 -6.76
CA THR A 458 -12.42 15.39 -7.86
C THR A 458 -12.61 14.64 -9.17
N PHE A 459 -13.72 14.95 -9.85
CA PHE A 459 -14.16 14.29 -11.09
C PHE A 459 -14.72 15.33 -12.06
N PRO A 460 -14.52 15.18 -13.38
CA PRO A 460 -15.16 16.04 -14.36
C PRO A 460 -16.68 15.78 -14.41
N THR A 461 -17.48 16.78 -14.76
CA THR A 461 -18.93 16.62 -15.02
C THR A 461 -19.23 16.04 -16.39
N SER A 462 -18.27 16.08 -17.32
CA SER A 462 -18.39 15.47 -18.64
C SER A 462 -17.07 14.90 -19.17
N ALA A 463 -17.14 13.89 -20.03
CA ALA A 463 -16.02 13.34 -20.78
C ALA A 463 -16.49 12.81 -22.14
N VAL A 464 -15.61 12.77 -23.13
CA VAL A 464 -15.92 12.23 -24.47
C VAL A 464 -15.49 10.77 -24.60
N ARG A 465 -16.21 9.99 -25.41
CA ARG A 465 -15.84 8.61 -25.75
C ARG A 465 -14.45 8.54 -26.38
N GLY A 466 -13.61 7.63 -25.90
CA GLY A 466 -12.19 7.55 -26.28
C GLY A 466 -11.29 8.60 -25.61
N GLY A 467 -11.86 9.57 -24.90
CA GLY A 467 -11.14 10.67 -24.26
C GLY A 467 -10.62 10.35 -22.86
N SER A 468 -10.02 11.37 -22.24
CA SER A 468 -9.48 11.31 -20.89
C SER A 468 -10.55 11.50 -19.82
N LEU A 469 -10.45 10.72 -18.74
CA LEU A 469 -11.24 10.83 -17.51
C LEU A 469 -10.27 10.98 -16.32
N PRO A 470 -9.82 12.21 -16.00
CA PRO A 470 -9.01 12.46 -14.82
C PRO A 470 -9.83 12.25 -13.54
N VAL A 471 -9.28 11.47 -12.60
CA VAL A 471 -9.89 11.23 -11.29
C VAL A 471 -8.83 11.46 -10.21
N SER A 472 -9.23 12.12 -9.12
CA SER A 472 -8.44 12.24 -7.90
C SER A 472 -9.29 11.91 -6.69
N LEU A 473 -8.76 11.15 -5.73
CA LEU A 473 -9.39 10.78 -4.47
C LEU A 473 -8.40 11.01 -3.33
N SER A 474 -8.80 11.68 -2.25
CA SER A 474 -8.07 11.58 -0.97
C SER A 474 -8.69 10.47 -0.14
N VAL A 475 -7.94 9.40 0.13
CA VAL A 475 -8.36 8.27 0.96
C VAL A 475 -7.58 8.29 2.27
N ARG A 476 -8.27 8.42 3.41
CA ARG A 476 -7.67 8.27 4.74
C ARG A 476 -7.91 6.87 5.28
N ASN A 477 -6.89 6.29 5.90
CA ASN A 477 -7.02 5.08 6.71
C ASN A 477 -7.04 5.43 8.21
N ASP A 478 -8.21 5.38 8.83
CA ASP A 478 -8.39 5.63 10.27
C ASP A 478 -8.18 4.38 11.14
N GLY A 479 -7.82 3.24 10.52
CA GLY A 479 -7.50 2.00 11.21
C GLY A 479 -6.04 1.91 11.67
N TYR A 480 -5.71 0.82 12.34
CA TYR A 480 -4.36 0.49 12.80
C TYR A 480 -3.47 -0.15 11.72
N ALA A 481 -4.05 -0.85 10.73
CA ALA A 481 -3.31 -1.53 9.67
C ALA A 481 -3.77 -1.13 8.27
N THR A 482 -3.02 -1.55 7.26
CA THR A 482 -3.42 -1.50 5.85
C THR A 482 -3.93 -2.89 5.41
N PRO A 483 -4.72 -3.04 4.32
CA PRO A 483 -5.00 -4.36 3.76
C PRO A 483 -3.69 -5.10 3.44
N TYR A 484 -3.58 -6.39 3.77
CA TYR A 484 -2.35 -7.16 3.53
C TYR A 484 -2.44 -8.10 2.31
N ASN A 485 -3.61 -8.66 2.01
CA ASN A 485 -3.85 -9.30 0.72
C ASN A 485 -4.30 -8.28 -0.34
N SER A 486 -4.06 -8.63 -1.60
CA SER A 486 -4.40 -7.77 -2.74
C SER A 486 -5.91 -7.48 -2.80
N ARG A 487 -6.23 -6.28 -3.28
CA ARG A 487 -7.59 -5.79 -3.54
C ARG A 487 -7.60 -5.15 -4.92
N GLY A 488 -8.66 -5.40 -5.67
CA GLY A 488 -8.91 -4.63 -6.88
C GLY A 488 -9.21 -3.17 -6.53
N LEU A 489 -9.02 -2.29 -7.50
CA LEU A 489 -9.49 -0.91 -7.44
C LEU A 489 -10.09 -0.57 -8.79
N GLU A 490 -11.39 -0.30 -8.82
CA GLU A 490 -12.14 -0.06 -10.05
C GLU A 490 -12.97 1.22 -9.91
N LEU A 491 -12.82 2.16 -10.83
CA LEU A 491 -13.83 3.18 -11.06
C LEU A 491 -14.97 2.54 -11.87
N VAL A 492 -16.20 2.66 -11.39
CA VAL A 492 -17.39 2.11 -12.04
C VAL A 492 -18.24 3.26 -12.56
N LEU A 493 -18.49 3.27 -13.86
CA LEU A 493 -19.44 4.15 -14.52
C LEU A 493 -20.76 3.38 -14.66
N ARG A 494 -21.78 3.72 -13.87
CA ARG A 494 -23.12 3.12 -13.98
C ARG A 494 -24.04 4.01 -14.79
N ASN A 495 -24.47 3.53 -15.96
CA ASN A 495 -25.42 4.25 -16.80
C ASN A 495 -26.75 4.45 -16.05
N THR A 496 -27.22 5.69 -15.92
CA THR A 496 -28.39 6.00 -15.07
C THR A 496 -29.73 5.60 -15.67
N SER A 497 -29.81 5.33 -16.99
CA SER A 497 -31.06 4.90 -17.64
C SER A 497 -31.19 3.38 -17.74
N THR A 498 -30.07 2.64 -17.80
CA THR A 498 -30.09 1.16 -17.92
C THR A 498 -29.59 0.41 -16.69
N GLY A 499 -28.92 1.10 -15.74
CA GLY A 499 -28.24 0.47 -14.61
C GLY A 499 -26.97 -0.31 -14.98
N THR A 500 -26.55 -0.31 -16.26
CA THR A 500 -25.37 -1.06 -16.73
C THR A 500 -24.08 -0.47 -16.15
N ASN A 501 -23.27 -1.31 -15.50
CA ASN A 501 -21.97 -0.95 -14.93
C ASN A 501 -20.84 -1.18 -15.95
N TYR A 502 -19.97 -0.18 -16.12
CA TYR A 502 -18.73 -0.26 -16.89
C TYR A 502 -17.56 -0.01 -15.94
N LYS A 503 -16.63 -0.96 -15.86
CA LYS A 503 -15.52 -0.95 -14.89
C LYS A 503 -14.22 -0.50 -15.57
N LEU A 504 -13.54 0.47 -14.99
CA LEU A 504 -12.22 0.94 -15.39
C LEU A 504 -11.23 0.63 -14.25
N ALA A 505 -10.24 -0.22 -14.52
CA ALA A 505 -9.23 -0.59 -13.52
C ALA A 505 -8.31 0.59 -13.20
N MET A 506 -8.04 0.78 -11.92
CA MET A 506 -7.11 1.80 -11.41
C MET A 506 -5.80 1.14 -10.93
N SER A 507 -4.69 1.87 -10.97
CA SER A 507 -3.34 1.34 -10.72
C SER A 507 -2.86 1.44 -9.27
N SER A 508 -3.58 2.15 -8.39
CA SER A 508 -3.20 2.27 -6.98
C SER A 508 -3.52 0.97 -6.22
N ASP A 509 -2.56 0.49 -5.44
CA ASP A 509 -2.69 -0.70 -4.60
C ASP A 509 -3.21 -0.31 -3.20
N PRO A 510 -4.42 -0.75 -2.79
CA PRO A 510 -4.97 -0.41 -1.48
C PRO A 510 -4.11 -0.86 -0.28
N ARG A 511 -3.21 -1.83 -0.47
CA ARG A 511 -2.23 -2.27 0.54
C ARG A 511 -1.16 -1.22 0.84
N ARG A 512 -1.10 -0.13 0.07
CA ARG A 512 -0.20 1.00 0.28
C ARG A 512 -0.91 2.21 0.90
N TRP A 513 -2.18 2.07 1.29
CA TRP A 513 -2.93 3.13 1.97
C TRP A 513 -2.69 3.00 3.48
N THR A 514 -1.62 3.63 3.96
CA THR A 514 -1.04 3.42 5.28
C THR A 514 -1.91 3.95 6.43
N ALA A 515 -1.92 3.20 7.54
CA ALA A 515 -2.66 3.53 8.75
C ALA A 515 -2.34 4.94 9.29
N GLY A 516 -3.35 5.63 9.83
CA GLY A 516 -3.23 6.98 10.40
C GLY A 516 -3.05 8.12 9.38
N THR A 517 -2.87 7.82 8.09
CA THR A 517 -2.51 8.79 7.05
C THR A 517 -3.58 8.92 5.95
N ALA A 518 -3.52 10.01 5.20
CA ALA A 518 -4.25 10.19 3.94
C ALA A 518 -3.32 9.87 2.75
N THR A 519 -3.87 9.20 1.73
CA THR A 519 -3.21 8.84 0.48
C THR A 519 -4.00 9.44 -0.68
N THR A 520 -3.35 10.24 -1.51
CA THR A 520 -3.95 10.74 -2.75
C THR A 520 -3.82 9.70 -3.86
N VAL A 521 -4.96 9.24 -4.37
CA VAL A 521 -5.06 8.37 -5.55
C VAL A 521 -5.46 9.24 -6.73
N SER A 522 -4.51 9.58 -7.60
CA SER A 522 -4.78 10.35 -8.82
C SER A 522 -4.37 9.57 -10.07
N GLN A 523 -5.28 9.49 -11.04
CA GLN A 523 -5.07 8.78 -12.29
C GLN A 523 -5.94 9.38 -13.40
N THR A 524 -5.38 9.49 -14.61
CA THR A 524 -6.19 9.73 -15.81
C THR A 524 -6.53 8.40 -16.46
N LEU A 525 -7.82 8.06 -16.49
CA LEU A 525 -8.35 6.88 -17.15
C LEU A 525 -8.76 7.23 -18.59
N THR A 526 -8.94 6.23 -19.44
CA THR A 526 -9.50 6.41 -20.79
C THR A 526 -10.95 5.96 -20.80
N VAL A 527 -11.87 6.81 -21.28
CA VAL A 527 -13.26 6.44 -21.52
C VAL A 527 -13.32 5.47 -22.71
N PRO A 528 -13.92 4.27 -22.60
CA PRO A 528 -14.03 3.36 -23.73
C PRO A 528 -14.78 4.01 -24.91
N ALA A 529 -14.23 3.93 -26.12
CA ALA A 529 -14.85 4.52 -27.32
C ALA A 529 -16.23 3.91 -27.63
N SER A 530 -16.47 2.67 -27.17
CA SER A 530 -17.73 1.93 -27.26
C SER A 530 -18.72 2.22 -26.13
N LEU A 531 -18.37 3.02 -25.13
CA LEU A 531 -19.28 3.38 -24.05
C LEU A 531 -20.48 4.16 -24.62
N PRO A 532 -21.74 3.80 -24.35
CA PRO A 532 -22.89 4.57 -24.83
C PRO A 532 -22.86 6.02 -24.35
N VAL A 533 -23.39 6.94 -25.16
CA VAL A 533 -23.63 8.32 -24.71
C VAL A 533 -24.73 8.35 -23.65
N GLY A 534 -24.63 9.28 -22.70
CA GLY A 534 -25.63 9.42 -21.63
C GLY A 534 -25.04 9.86 -20.30
N SER A 535 -25.83 9.69 -19.24
CA SER A 535 -25.45 10.06 -17.88
C SER A 535 -25.02 8.83 -17.07
N TYR A 536 -23.98 8.98 -16.26
CA TYR A 536 -23.33 7.91 -15.52
C TYR A 536 -23.08 8.31 -14.06
N GLN A 537 -23.60 7.54 -13.11
CA GLN A 537 -23.15 7.61 -11.72
C GLN A 537 -21.73 7.06 -11.61
N LEU A 538 -20.85 7.74 -10.87
CA LEU A 538 -19.54 7.23 -10.53
C LEU A 538 -19.57 6.47 -9.19
N LEU A 539 -18.99 5.27 -9.17
CA LEU A 539 -18.77 4.49 -7.95
C LEU A 539 -17.31 4.00 -7.90
N LEU A 540 -16.86 3.65 -6.71
CA LEU A 540 -15.57 3.01 -6.46
C LEU A 540 -15.81 1.61 -5.90
N ASN A 541 -15.27 0.60 -6.58
CA ASN A 541 -15.29 -0.77 -6.11
C ASN A 541 -13.88 -1.19 -5.66
N LEU A 542 -13.82 -1.89 -4.53
CA LEU A 542 -12.59 -2.44 -3.96
C LEU A 542 -12.77 -3.96 -3.72
N PRO A 543 -12.94 -4.76 -4.78
CA PRO A 543 -13.28 -6.17 -4.66
C PRO A 543 -12.10 -7.01 -4.19
N ASP A 544 -12.39 -8.16 -3.57
CA ASP A 544 -11.45 -9.27 -3.59
C ASP A 544 -11.25 -9.77 -5.04
N PRO A 545 -10.01 -9.86 -5.56
CA PRO A 545 -9.76 -10.26 -6.96
C PRO A 545 -10.26 -11.66 -7.34
N LEU A 546 -10.49 -12.54 -6.36
CA LEU A 546 -10.96 -13.91 -6.57
C LEU A 546 -12.47 -14.08 -6.30
N LEU A 547 -13.12 -13.08 -5.69
CA LEU A 547 -14.54 -13.09 -5.31
C LEU A 547 -15.25 -11.79 -5.74
N SER A 548 -14.84 -11.22 -6.88
CA SER A 548 -15.18 -9.87 -7.32
C SER A 548 -16.66 -9.63 -7.69
N THR A 549 -17.48 -10.68 -7.67
CA THR A 549 -18.93 -10.65 -7.87
C THR A 549 -19.73 -10.78 -6.56
N ARG A 550 -19.05 -10.88 -5.40
CA ARG A 550 -19.67 -11.09 -4.08
C ARG A 550 -19.50 -9.84 -3.19
N PRO A 551 -20.55 -9.00 -3.02
CA PRO A 551 -20.48 -7.73 -2.30
C PRO A 551 -19.83 -7.75 -0.92
N GLU A 552 -20.03 -8.85 -0.18
CA GLU A 552 -19.50 -9.06 1.17
C GLU A 552 -17.98 -9.24 1.25
N TYR A 553 -17.32 -9.43 0.10
CA TYR A 553 -15.86 -9.44 -0.04
C TYR A 553 -15.29 -8.17 -0.67
N SER A 554 -16.12 -7.18 -1.01
CA SER A 554 -15.66 -5.82 -1.35
C SER A 554 -15.41 -4.99 -0.09
N ILE A 555 -14.50 -4.01 -0.17
CA ILE A 555 -14.29 -3.06 0.92
C ILE A 555 -15.38 -1.98 0.92
N ARG A 556 -16.16 -1.93 2.01
CA ARG A 556 -16.99 -0.78 2.39
C ARG A 556 -16.10 0.32 2.95
N LEU A 557 -16.29 1.54 2.46
CA LEU A 557 -15.66 2.74 3.00
C LEU A 557 -16.47 3.32 4.16
N ALA A 558 -15.78 3.90 5.14
CA ALA A 558 -16.38 4.53 6.32
C ALA A 558 -16.89 5.95 6.02
N ASN A 559 -17.76 6.08 5.02
CA ASN A 559 -18.43 7.32 4.64
C ASN A 559 -19.96 7.18 4.72
N GLN A 560 -20.63 8.28 5.03
CA GLN A 560 -22.10 8.32 5.08
C GLN A 560 -22.66 8.30 3.65
N SER A 561 -23.78 7.58 3.47
CA SER A 561 -24.55 7.55 2.21
C SER A 561 -23.81 7.08 0.94
N THR A 562 -22.64 6.43 1.07
CA THR A 562 -21.88 5.91 -0.09
C THR A 562 -22.09 4.42 -0.36
N TRP A 563 -22.29 3.59 0.67
CA TRP A 563 -22.24 2.13 0.52
C TRP A 563 -23.50 1.52 -0.12
N GLU A 564 -23.29 0.69 -1.14
CA GLU A 564 -24.33 -0.13 -1.77
C GLU A 564 -24.16 -1.62 -1.43
N SER A 565 -24.94 -2.11 -0.47
CA SER A 565 -24.84 -3.50 0.02
C SER A 565 -25.15 -4.58 -1.03
N SER A 566 -25.96 -4.27 -2.05
CA SER A 566 -26.33 -5.20 -3.12
C SER A 566 -25.27 -5.36 -4.21
N THR A 567 -24.35 -4.41 -4.35
CA THR A 567 -23.34 -4.38 -5.42
C THR A 567 -21.91 -4.45 -4.89
N GLY A 568 -21.69 -4.15 -3.60
CA GLY A 568 -20.37 -4.08 -2.99
C GLY A 568 -19.61 -2.79 -3.33
N MET A 569 -20.30 -1.78 -3.88
CA MET A 569 -19.70 -0.57 -4.41
C MET A 569 -19.91 0.62 -3.47
N ASN A 570 -19.02 1.60 -3.57
CA ASN A 570 -19.11 2.87 -2.84
C ASN A 570 -19.44 3.98 -3.84
N SER A 571 -20.66 4.51 -3.82
CA SER A 571 -21.05 5.68 -4.60
C SER A 571 -20.12 6.85 -4.31
N LEU A 572 -19.62 7.49 -5.37
CA LEU A 572 -18.77 8.67 -5.29
C LEU A 572 -19.60 9.96 -5.23
N LEU A 573 -20.94 9.86 -5.14
CA LEU A 573 -21.88 10.99 -5.07
C LEU A 573 -21.73 11.99 -6.23
N HIS A 574 -21.24 11.50 -7.37
CA HIS A 574 -20.96 12.30 -8.58
C HIS A 574 -21.59 11.67 -9.81
N THR A 575 -21.97 12.52 -10.77
CA THR A 575 -22.56 12.11 -12.07
C THR A 575 -21.75 12.72 -13.20
N LEU A 576 -21.42 11.89 -14.18
CA LEU A 576 -20.61 12.19 -15.37
C LEU A 576 -21.47 12.04 -16.63
N THR A 577 -21.45 13.04 -17.51
CA THR A 577 -22.06 12.95 -18.85
C THR A 577 -21.04 12.48 -19.87
N ILE A 578 -21.40 11.48 -20.68
CA ILE A 578 -20.59 10.93 -21.78
C ILE A 578 -21.18 11.33 -23.13
N SER A 579 -20.34 11.87 -24.03
CA SER A 579 -20.67 12.25 -25.42
C SER A 579 -19.81 11.55 -26.48
#